data_AF-A0A7Y2W9L3-F1
#
_entry.id   AF-A0A7Y2W9L3-F1
#
_cell.length_a   1.000
_cell.length_b   1.000
_cell.length_c   1.000
_cell.angle_alpha   90.00
_cell.angle_beta   90.00
_cell.angle_gamma   90.00
#
_symmetry.space_group_name_H-M   'P 1'
#
loop_
_entity.id
_entity.type
_entity.pdbx_description
1 polymer ?
#
loop_
_entity_poly.entity_id
_entity_poly.type
_entity_poly.pdbx_seq_one_letter_code
_entity_poly.pdbx_strand_id
1 'polypeptide(L)'
;MKKILLLSLISFYCTQSFAKLPIINNSLPLNTLPIEVLTVVQEEIINACHEKASKADRSSPRLTFDSGFIGTGDINGDGLVDYAIKSYDVTCEIIKGVYPTDESGKNDYGTLNILFQNRMGGFDHVVKNYQLNEELWMSRVDDTYAFGNYNDVNYIKWDKAKQELIYTNNMADYKKIIPLSTSKSLTRTVSNYILWKEI
;
A
#
# COMPACT_ATOMS: atom_id res chain seq x y z
N MET A 1 -35.52 -33.39 33.60
CA MET A 1 -35.20 -32.12 32.91
C MET A 1 -34.33 -31.26 33.82
N LYS A 2 -33.02 -31.14 33.54
CA LYS A 2 -32.13 -30.16 34.17
C LYS A 2 -31.45 -29.38 33.04
N LYS A 3 -31.58 -28.05 33.08
CA LYS A 3 -31.19 -27.10 32.04
C LYS A 3 -29.67 -27.04 31.92
N ILE A 4 -29.15 -27.22 30.71
CA ILE A 4 -27.76 -26.93 30.36
C ILE A 4 -27.67 -25.42 30.15
N LEU A 5 -26.86 -24.74 30.96
CA LEU A 5 -26.55 -23.33 30.79
C LEU A 5 -25.42 -23.22 29.74
N LEU A 6 -25.76 -22.85 28.50
CA LEU A 6 -24.75 -22.42 27.53
C LEU A 6 -24.28 -21.01 27.93
N LEU A 7 -23.04 -20.89 28.43
CA LEU A 7 -22.35 -19.61 28.45
C LEU A 7 -21.83 -19.32 27.03
N SER A 8 -22.46 -18.39 26.33
CA SER A 8 -21.85 -17.80 25.14
C SER A 8 -20.71 -16.90 25.60
N LEU A 9 -19.47 -17.31 25.30
CA LEU A 9 -18.31 -16.41 25.31
C LEU A 9 -18.53 -15.38 24.19
N ILE A 10 -19.14 -14.25 24.53
CA ILE A 10 -19.11 -13.06 23.69
C ILE A 10 -17.68 -12.52 23.86
N SER A 11 -16.82 -12.83 22.89
CA SER A 11 -15.56 -12.12 22.74
C SER A 11 -15.89 -10.65 22.52
N PHE A 12 -15.67 -9.83 23.55
CA PHE A 12 -15.58 -8.39 23.43
C PHE A 12 -14.43 -8.12 22.44
N TYR A 13 -14.76 -7.93 21.16
CA TYR A 13 -13.92 -7.11 20.31
C TYR A 13 -13.98 -5.72 20.91
N CYS A 14 -12.99 -5.44 21.75
CA CYS A 14 -12.73 -4.10 22.21
C CYS A 14 -12.46 -3.29 20.93
N THR A 15 -13.46 -2.58 20.43
CA THR A 15 -13.24 -1.50 19.48
C THR A 15 -12.46 -0.47 20.28
N GLN A 16 -11.13 -0.57 20.25
CA GLN A 16 -10.30 0.48 20.78
C GLN A 16 -10.69 1.74 20.01
N SER A 17 -11.39 2.64 20.71
CA SER A 17 -11.63 3.99 20.27
C SER A 17 -10.26 4.67 20.27
N PHE A 18 -9.46 4.38 19.25
CA PHE A 18 -8.23 5.12 19.02
C PHE A 18 -8.62 6.58 18.83
N ALA A 19 -7.93 7.47 19.53
CA ALA A 19 -8.01 8.88 19.23
C ALA A 19 -7.76 9.06 17.72
N LYS A 20 -8.57 9.90 17.09
CA LYS A 20 -8.51 10.24 15.66
C LYS A 20 -7.06 10.43 15.21
N LEU A 21 -6.60 9.58 14.30
CA LEU A 21 -5.25 9.65 13.73
C LEU A 21 -5.08 10.97 12.99
N PRO A 22 -4.22 11.90 13.43
CA PRO A 22 -3.93 13.10 12.66
C PRO A 22 -3.24 12.69 11.35
N ILE A 23 -3.90 12.96 10.23
CA ILE A 23 -3.38 12.72 8.88
C ILE A 23 -3.01 14.06 8.24
N ILE A 24 -1.77 14.17 7.78
CA ILE A 24 -1.33 15.24 6.89
C ILE A 24 -1.11 14.63 5.51
N ASN A 25 -1.90 15.07 4.54
CA ASN A 25 -1.83 14.56 3.17
C ASN A 25 -1.21 15.60 2.23
N ASN A 26 0.05 15.40 1.86
CA ASN A 26 0.74 16.16 0.82
C ASN A 26 0.72 15.43 -0.55
N SER A 27 0.01 14.30 -0.63
CA SER A 27 -0.19 13.52 -1.85
C SER A 27 -1.52 13.90 -2.54
N LEU A 28 -1.97 13.08 -3.48
CA LEU A 28 -3.30 13.20 -4.07
C LEU A 28 -4.39 13.19 -2.97
N PRO A 29 -5.45 14.01 -3.09
CA PRO A 29 -6.55 13.99 -2.13
C PRO A 29 -7.15 12.59 -2.02
N LEU A 30 -7.04 11.94 -0.84
CA LEU A 30 -7.47 10.56 -0.68
C LEU A 30 -8.94 10.34 -1.05
N ASN A 31 -9.80 11.33 -0.77
CA ASN A 31 -11.23 11.30 -1.10
C ASN A 31 -11.54 11.31 -2.62
N THR A 32 -10.54 11.51 -3.48
CA THR A 32 -10.69 11.46 -4.94
C THR A 32 -10.29 10.11 -5.53
N LEU A 33 -9.69 9.23 -4.73
CA LEU A 33 -9.21 7.93 -5.18
C LEU A 33 -10.35 6.92 -5.33
N PRO A 34 -10.23 5.96 -6.26
CA PRO A 34 -11.12 4.80 -6.31
C PRO A 34 -11.18 4.06 -4.98
N ILE A 35 -12.34 3.47 -4.66
CA ILE A 35 -12.55 2.82 -3.37
C ILE A 35 -11.58 1.66 -3.15
N GLU A 36 -11.20 0.94 -4.20
CA GLU A 36 -10.24 -0.16 -4.16
C GLU A 36 -8.85 0.33 -3.78
N VAL A 37 -8.42 1.48 -4.32
CA VAL A 37 -7.14 2.13 -3.98
C VAL A 37 -7.17 2.61 -2.53
N LEU A 38 -8.28 3.22 -2.10
CA LEU A 38 -8.50 3.65 -0.73
C LEU A 38 -8.44 2.51 0.27
N THR A 39 -9.03 1.35 -0.06
CA THR A 39 -8.98 0.16 0.79
C THR A 39 -7.53 -0.27 1.02
N VAL A 40 -6.68 -0.27 -0.02
CA VAL A 40 -5.25 -0.59 0.15
C VAL A 40 -4.54 0.43 1.04
N VAL A 41 -4.81 1.73 0.86
CA VAL A 41 -4.25 2.77 1.74
C VAL A 41 -4.69 2.57 3.19
N GLN A 42 -5.97 2.26 3.42
CA GLN A 42 -6.50 2.03 4.76
C GLN A 42 -5.87 0.79 5.41
N GLU A 43 -5.91 -0.34 4.72
CA GLU A 43 -5.50 -1.65 5.27
C GLU A 43 -3.99 -1.75 5.43
N GLU A 44 -3.23 -1.37 4.40
CA GLU A 44 -1.79 -1.65 4.37
C GLU A 44 -0.95 -0.53 4.98
N ILE A 45 -1.51 0.69 5.12
CA ILE A 45 -0.77 1.85 5.60
C ILE A 45 -1.35 2.39 6.91
N ILE A 46 -2.61 2.82 6.91
CA ILE A 46 -3.23 3.47 8.06
C ILE A 46 -3.37 2.49 9.23
N ASN A 47 -3.96 1.31 8.99
CA ASN A 47 -4.13 0.27 10.00
C ASN A 47 -2.78 -0.26 10.50
N ALA A 48 -1.79 -0.42 9.61
CA ALA A 48 -0.44 -0.84 9.99
C ALA A 48 0.24 0.18 10.93
N CYS A 49 0.09 1.48 10.68
CA CYS A 49 0.58 2.52 11.58
C CYS A 49 -0.14 2.48 12.94
N HIS A 50 -1.46 2.29 12.96
CA HIS A 50 -2.22 2.11 14.20
C HIS A 50 -1.74 0.91 15.00
N GLU A 51 -1.52 -0.24 14.36
CA GLU A 51 -1.06 -1.45 15.04
C GLU A 51 0.32 -1.25 15.65
N LYS A 52 1.25 -0.64 14.89
CA LYS A 52 2.60 -0.31 15.39
C LYS A 52 2.56 0.64 16.59
N ALA A 53 1.75 1.69 16.53
CA ALA A 53 1.60 2.64 17.64
C ALA A 53 0.98 1.99 18.88
N SER A 54 -0.01 1.12 18.69
CA SER A 54 -0.65 0.36 19.77
C SER A 54 0.35 -0.53 20.49
N LYS A 55 1.20 -1.25 19.75
CA LYS A 55 2.27 -2.08 20.32
C LYS A 55 3.31 -1.27 21.10
N ALA A 56 3.56 -0.03 20.66
CA ALA A 56 4.47 0.89 21.34
C ALA A 56 3.86 1.59 22.57
N ASP A 57 2.63 1.26 22.96
CA ASP A 57 1.85 1.97 24.00
C ASP A 57 1.82 3.48 23.73
N ARG A 58 1.49 3.83 22.48
CA ARG A 58 1.36 5.22 22.00
C ARG A 58 -0.04 5.46 21.49
N SER A 59 -0.72 6.41 22.12
CA SER A 59 -2.14 6.68 21.89
C SER A 59 -2.42 7.67 20.76
N SER A 60 -1.41 8.29 20.12
CA SER A 60 -1.60 9.33 19.10
C SER A 60 -0.45 9.41 18.10
N PRO A 61 -0.23 8.37 17.26
CA PRO A 61 0.71 8.50 16.14
C PRO A 61 0.20 9.57 15.16
N ARG A 62 1.10 10.23 14.43
CA ARG A 62 0.74 11.12 13.32
C ARG A 62 1.17 10.49 12.01
N LEU A 63 0.29 10.51 11.02
CA LEU A 63 0.59 9.98 9.69
C LEU A 63 0.76 11.12 8.71
N THR A 64 1.87 11.14 7.99
CA THR A 64 2.12 12.10 6.91
C THR A 64 2.30 11.33 5.61
N PHE A 65 1.53 11.66 4.58
CA PHE A 65 1.71 11.16 3.22
C PHE A 65 2.47 12.22 2.41
N ASP A 66 3.64 11.87 1.92
CA ASP A 66 4.48 12.77 1.13
C ASP A 66 4.09 12.78 -0.35
N SER A 67 4.57 13.80 -1.07
CA SER A 67 4.34 13.92 -2.50
C SER A 67 4.97 12.72 -3.22
N GLY A 68 4.16 11.93 -3.90
CA GLY A 68 4.62 10.72 -4.57
C GLY A 68 4.18 9.41 -3.90
N PHE A 69 3.58 9.48 -2.70
CA PHE A 69 2.95 8.32 -2.04
C PHE A 69 2.02 7.55 -2.96
N ILE A 70 1.27 8.28 -3.80
CA ILE A 70 0.41 7.71 -4.83
C ILE A 70 0.95 8.15 -6.18
N GLY A 71 1.40 7.17 -6.97
CA GLY A 71 1.67 7.32 -8.39
C GLY A 71 0.46 6.94 -9.22
N THR A 72 0.17 7.70 -10.27
CA THR A 72 -0.89 7.43 -11.24
C THR A 72 -0.33 7.42 -12.67
N GLY A 73 -0.64 6.40 -13.45
CA GLY A 73 -0.18 6.28 -14.83
C GLY A 73 -0.50 4.93 -15.45
N ASP A 74 -0.34 4.80 -16.76
CA ASP A 74 -0.52 3.53 -17.48
C ASP A 74 0.73 2.64 -17.31
N ILE A 75 0.76 1.82 -16.26
CA ILE A 75 1.94 1.03 -15.87
C ILE A 75 2.09 -0.16 -16.80
N ASN A 76 0.98 -0.82 -17.14
CA ASN A 76 0.99 -2.01 -18.00
C ASN A 76 0.91 -1.68 -19.51
N GLY A 77 0.60 -0.43 -19.86
CA GLY A 77 0.51 0.06 -21.22
C GLY A 77 -0.74 -0.41 -21.96
N ASP A 78 -1.86 -0.57 -21.27
CA ASP A 78 -3.15 -1.00 -21.81
C ASP A 78 -4.12 0.16 -22.11
N GLY A 79 -3.71 1.40 -21.84
CA GLY A 79 -4.46 2.63 -22.06
C GLY A 79 -5.37 3.04 -20.89
N LEU A 80 -5.33 2.33 -19.76
CA LEU A 80 -6.08 2.66 -18.56
C LEU A 80 -5.18 3.28 -17.47
N VAL A 81 -5.78 3.91 -16.45
CA VAL A 81 -5.03 4.59 -15.39
C VAL A 81 -4.81 3.64 -14.24
N ASP A 82 -3.57 3.23 -14.02
CA ASP A 82 -3.17 2.40 -12.89
C ASP A 82 -2.71 3.25 -11.70
N TYR A 83 -2.65 2.61 -10.53
CA TYR A 83 -2.19 3.22 -9.29
C TYR A 83 -1.01 2.45 -8.71
N ALA A 84 -0.03 3.18 -8.20
CA ALA A 84 1.05 2.66 -7.39
C ALA A 84 1.05 3.34 -6.02
N ILE A 85 1.09 2.57 -4.95
CA ILE A 85 1.16 3.06 -3.57
C ILE A 85 2.53 2.68 -3.01
N LYS A 86 3.30 3.67 -2.61
CA LYS A 86 4.71 3.53 -2.20
C LYS A 86 4.84 3.91 -0.73
N SER A 87 4.88 2.91 0.16
CA SER A 87 4.78 3.18 1.60
C SER A 87 6.01 3.86 2.20
N TYR A 88 7.12 3.93 1.47
CA TYR A 88 8.27 4.73 1.88
C TYR A 88 8.03 6.24 1.80
N ASP A 89 7.02 6.72 1.07
CA ASP A 89 6.60 8.12 1.08
C ASP A 89 5.58 8.39 2.21
N VAL A 90 5.63 7.58 3.27
CA VAL A 90 4.73 7.69 4.43
C VAL A 90 5.53 7.73 5.71
N THR A 91 5.32 8.79 6.48
CA THR A 91 5.86 8.89 7.83
C THR A 91 4.78 8.59 8.85
N CYS A 92 4.92 7.48 9.59
CA CYS A 92 4.16 7.18 10.80
C CYS A 92 4.97 7.65 12.02
N GLU A 93 4.77 8.89 12.45
CA GLU A 93 5.47 9.48 13.59
C GLU A 93 4.96 8.87 14.90
N ILE A 94 5.81 8.07 15.53
CA ILE A 94 5.63 7.56 16.91
C ILE A 94 6.31 8.52 17.94
N ILE A 95 6.97 9.57 17.43
CA ILE A 95 7.80 10.66 18.01
C ILE A 95 9.30 10.30 18.30
N LYS A 96 10.15 11.05 17.56
CA LYS A 96 11.63 11.16 17.48
C LYS A 96 12.45 9.90 17.10
N GLY A 97 12.69 9.79 15.78
CA GLY A 97 13.90 9.16 15.23
C GLY A 97 13.63 8.14 14.14
N VAL A 98 13.57 8.64 12.89
CA VAL A 98 13.80 7.92 11.62
C VAL A 98 12.80 6.79 11.30
N TYR A 99 12.54 6.62 10.01
CA TYR A 99 11.87 5.46 9.42
C TYR A 99 12.23 4.16 10.15
N PRO A 100 11.31 3.18 10.21
CA PRO A 100 11.66 1.88 10.74
C PRO A 100 12.65 1.21 9.77
N THR A 101 13.95 1.29 10.05
CA THR A 101 14.67 0.02 10.22
C THR A 101 13.77 -0.82 11.09
N ASP A 102 13.28 -1.94 10.58
CA ASP A 102 12.62 -2.89 11.46
C ASP A 102 13.54 -3.15 12.68
N GLU A 103 12.99 -3.57 13.79
CA GLU A 103 13.79 -3.90 14.98
C GLU A 103 14.85 -5.00 14.69
N SER A 104 14.81 -5.61 13.49
CA SER A 104 15.76 -6.60 12.98
C SER A 104 16.97 -6.00 12.25
N GLY A 105 17.03 -4.67 12.06
CA GLY A 105 18.13 -3.98 11.38
C GLY A 105 18.20 -4.23 9.88
N LYS A 106 17.11 -4.70 9.26
CA LYS A 106 17.02 -4.82 7.80
C LYS A 106 16.65 -3.46 7.19
N ASN A 107 17.20 -3.19 6.01
CA ASN A 107 16.80 -2.04 5.20
C ASN A 107 15.36 -2.24 4.70
N ASP A 108 14.39 -1.78 5.50
CA ASP A 108 12.99 -1.69 5.11
C ASP A 108 12.75 -0.29 4.51
N TYR A 109 12.95 -0.16 3.19
CA TYR A 109 12.55 1.02 2.43
C TYR A 109 11.06 0.94 2.05
N GLY A 110 10.22 0.36 2.91
CA GLY A 110 8.79 0.22 2.67
C GLY A 110 8.43 -0.77 1.57
N THR A 111 7.21 -0.63 1.08
CA THR A 111 6.51 -1.58 0.24
C THR A 111 5.91 -0.88 -0.98
N LEU A 112 5.87 -1.62 -2.08
CA LEU A 112 5.19 -1.24 -3.31
C LEU A 112 3.90 -2.05 -3.43
N ASN A 113 2.79 -1.34 -3.64
CA ASN A 113 1.52 -1.91 -4.07
C ASN A 113 1.18 -1.35 -5.45
N ILE A 114 0.70 -2.20 -6.37
CA ILE A 114 0.28 -1.79 -7.73
C ILE A 114 -1.11 -2.32 -7.99
N LEU A 115 -1.98 -1.46 -8.49
CA LEU A 115 -3.34 -1.76 -8.89
C LEU A 115 -3.53 -1.43 -10.37
N PHE A 116 -3.84 -2.43 -11.20
CA PHE A 116 -4.18 -2.20 -12.61
C PHE A 116 -5.67 -1.93 -12.75
N GLN A 117 -6.03 -0.90 -13.50
CA GLN A 117 -7.43 -0.68 -13.84
C GLN A 117 -7.88 -1.73 -14.86
N ASN A 118 -9.02 -2.37 -14.62
CA ASN A 118 -9.60 -3.29 -15.57
C ASN A 118 -10.63 -2.58 -16.47
N ARG A 119 -10.96 -3.22 -17.59
CA ARG A 119 -11.91 -2.68 -18.58
C ARG A 119 -13.34 -2.49 -18.07
N MET A 120 -13.67 -3.06 -16.91
CA MET A 120 -14.97 -2.86 -16.26
C MET A 120 -14.97 -1.63 -15.33
N GLY A 121 -13.84 -0.94 -15.21
CA GLY A 121 -13.65 0.24 -14.36
C GLY A 121 -13.27 -0.09 -12.91
N GLY A 122 -13.09 -1.37 -12.56
CA GLY A 122 -12.55 -1.80 -11.27
C GLY A 122 -11.02 -1.88 -11.28
N PHE A 123 -10.44 -2.36 -10.18
CA PHE A 123 -8.99 -2.48 -10.03
C PHE A 123 -8.58 -3.88 -9.56
N ASP A 124 -7.54 -4.41 -10.21
CA ASP A 124 -6.87 -5.64 -9.82
C ASP A 124 -5.60 -5.31 -9.02
N HIS A 125 -5.51 -5.75 -7.77
CA HIS A 125 -4.33 -5.54 -6.91
C HIS A 125 -3.20 -6.49 -7.31
N VAL A 126 -2.46 -6.14 -8.35
CA VAL A 126 -1.49 -7.02 -9.02
C VAL A 126 -0.17 -7.17 -8.27
N VAL A 127 0.27 -6.18 -7.49
CA VAL A 127 1.41 -6.31 -6.59
C VAL A 127 0.97 -5.93 -5.20
N LYS A 128 1.10 -6.87 -4.26
CA LYS A 128 0.73 -6.68 -2.85
C LYS A 128 1.96 -6.67 -1.95
N ASN A 129 2.17 -5.55 -1.26
CA ASN A 129 3.23 -5.33 -0.28
C ASN A 129 4.61 -5.86 -0.69
N TYR A 130 5.01 -5.58 -1.93
CA TYR A 130 6.34 -5.99 -2.37
C TYR A 130 7.39 -5.15 -1.64
N GLN A 131 8.22 -5.81 -0.83
CA GLN A 131 9.28 -5.16 -0.07
C GLN A 131 10.30 -4.51 -1.02
N LEU A 132 10.51 -3.21 -0.83
CA LEU A 132 11.56 -2.46 -1.49
C LEU A 132 12.79 -2.39 -0.58
N ASN A 133 13.97 -2.44 -1.20
CA ASN A 133 15.26 -2.28 -0.52
C ASN A 133 15.92 -0.93 -0.84
N GLU A 134 15.19 -0.06 -1.54
CA GLU A 134 15.63 1.26 -1.98
C GLU A 134 14.42 2.13 -2.38
N GLU A 135 14.66 3.44 -2.52
CA GLU A 135 13.69 4.37 -3.08
C GLU A 135 13.66 4.24 -4.62
N LEU A 136 12.45 4.04 -5.18
CA LEU A 136 12.22 3.92 -6.62
C LEU A 136 11.14 4.89 -7.08
N TRP A 137 11.52 5.93 -7.82
CA TRP A 137 10.58 6.92 -8.34
C TRP A 137 9.83 6.38 -9.54
N MET A 138 8.53 6.66 -9.60
CA MET A 138 7.73 6.34 -10.78
C MET A 138 7.95 7.39 -11.86
N SER A 139 8.37 6.97 -13.04
CA SER A 139 8.61 7.85 -14.20
C SER A 139 8.03 7.22 -15.46
N ARG A 140 7.68 8.09 -16.43
CA ARG A 140 7.21 7.63 -17.74
C ARG A 140 8.40 7.14 -18.56
N VAL A 141 8.27 5.94 -19.12
CA VAL A 141 9.24 5.33 -20.03
C VAL A 141 8.48 4.86 -21.26
N ASP A 142 8.69 5.52 -22.39
CA ASP A 142 7.92 5.33 -23.62
C ASP A 142 6.40 5.54 -23.38
N ASP A 143 5.59 4.54 -23.71
CA ASP A 143 4.14 4.52 -23.51
C ASP A 143 3.72 3.85 -22.20
N THR A 144 4.66 3.57 -21.29
CA THR A 144 4.34 2.99 -19.97
C THR A 144 4.99 3.77 -18.83
N TYR A 145 4.73 3.34 -17.60
CA TYR A 145 5.46 3.81 -16.42
C TYR A 145 6.38 2.71 -15.87
N ALA A 146 7.51 3.14 -15.30
CA ALA A 146 8.46 2.28 -14.61
C ALA A 146 8.83 2.91 -13.25
N PHE A 147 9.43 2.12 -12.37
CA PHE A 147 9.95 2.59 -11.09
C PHE A 147 11.46 2.46 -11.14
N GLY A 148 12.20 3.56 -10.97
CA GLY A 148 13.66 3.55 -11.09
C GLY A 148 14.34 4.39 -10.02
N ASN A 149 15.59 4.05 -9.71
CA ASN A 149 16.46 4.89 -8.90
C ASN A 149 17.35 5.79 -9.77
N TYR A 150 18.25 6.53 -9.13
CA TYR A 150 19.08 7.51 -9.80
C TYR A 150 20.05 6.81 -10.77
N ASN A 151 20.14 7.31 -12.00
CA ASN A 151 20.90 6.71 -13.11
C ASN A 151 20.38 5.35 -13.62
N ASP A 152 19.13 4.97 -13.34
CA ASP A 152 18.51 3.74 -13.83
C ASP A 152 19.32 2.47 -13.48
N VAL A 153 20.01 2.46 -12.33
CA VAL A 153 20.80 1.31 -11.87
C VAL A 153 19.86 0.17 -11.50
N ASN A 154 18.81 0.47 -10.75
CA ASN A 154 17.75 -0.45 -10.39
C ASN A 154 16.44 0.05 -10.94
N TYR A 155 15.67 -0.82 -11.57
CA TYR A 155 14.34 -0.48 -12.04
C TYR A 155 13.37 -1.65 -12.00
N ILE A 156 12.09 -1.34 -11.83
CA ILE A 156 10.95 -2.24 -11.98
C ILE A 156 10.15 -1.76 -13.18
N LYS A 157 9.99 -2.62 -14.20
CA LYS A 157 9.22 -2.32 -15.40
C LYS A 157 8.33 -3.50 -15.77
N TRP A 158 7.17 -3.20 -16.34
CA TRP A 158 6.28 -4.19 -16.94
C TRP A 158 6.85 -4.70 -18.26
N ASP A 159 7.00 -6.01 -18.38
CA ASP A 159 7.31 -6.70 -19.62
C ASP A 159 6.00 -7.12 -20.30
N LYS A 160 5.59 -6.37 -21.33
CA LYS A 160 4.35 -6.62 -22.08
C LYS A 160 4.33 -8.00 -22.74
N ALA A 161 5.47 -8.52 -23.18
CA ALA A 161 5.51 -9.80 -23.88
C ALA A 161 5.30 -10.97 -22.92
N LYS A 162 5.86 -10.85 -21.70
CA LYS A 162 5.74 -11.88 -20.66
C LYS A 162 4.54 -11.72 -19.75
N GLN A 163 3.95 -10.52 -19.72
CA GLN A 163 2.91 -10.14 -18.77
C GLN A 163 3.41 -10.25 -17.32
N GLU A 164 4.62 -9.73 -17.07
CA GLU A 164 5.30 -9.81 -15.78
C GLU A 164 5.90 -8.45 -15.38
N LEU A 165 5.97 -8.16 -14.08
CA LEU A 165 6.80 -7.08 -13.56
C LEU A 165 8.20 -7.61 -13.29
N ILE A 166 9.22 -6.96 -13.83
CA ILE A 166 10.62 -7.38 -13.71
C ILE A 166 11.41 -6.30 -12.99
N TYR A 167 11.99 -6.67 -11.85
CA TYR A 167 13.07 -5.93 -11.22
C TYR A 167 14.38 -6.25 -11.95
N THR A 168 15.15 -5.23 -12.28
CA THR A 168 16.48 -5.34 -12.90
C THR A 168 17.48 -4.49 -12.14
N ASN A 169 18.69 -5.03 -11.91
CA ASN A 169 19.88 -4.26 -11.55
C ASN A 169 20.84 -4.32 -12.74
N ASN A 170 21.03 -3.17 -13.39
CA ASN A 170 21.84 -3.03 -14.62
C ASN A 170 23.34 -3.17 -14.37
N MET A 171 23.84 -2.85 -13.16
CA MET A 171 25.27 -2.98 -12.85
C MET A 171 25.69 -4.42 -12.58
N ALA A 172 24.78 -5.23 -12.04
CA ALA A 172 25.02 -6.61 -11.65
C ALA A 172 24.47 -7.64 -12.65
N ASP A 173 23.91 -7.18 -13.78
CA ASP A 173 23.19 -8.01 -14.76
C ASP A 173 22.14 -8.93 -14.11
N TYR A 174 21.50 -8.45 -13.07
CA TYR A 174 20.56 -9.23 -12.27
C TYR A 174 19.12 -8.91 -12.64
N LYS A 175 18.27 -9.95 -12.73
CA LYS A 175 16.83 -9.82 -12.98
C LYS A 175 16.04 -10.70 -12.05
N LYS A 176 14.88 -10.21 -11.61
CA LYS A 176 13.93 -10.93 -10.76
C LYS A 176 12.51 -10.60 -11.17
N ILE A 177 11.69 -11.63 -11.36
CA ILE A 177 10.26 -11.47 -11.55
C ILE A 177 9.64 -11.09 -10.21
N ILE A 178 8.87 -10.01 -10.20
CA ILE A 178 8.05 -9.62 -9.06
C ILE A 178 6.81 -10.53 -9.05
N PRO A 179 6.56 -11.26 -7.95
CA PRO A 179 5.37 -12.09 -7.84
C PRO A 179 4.12 -11.24 -7.99
N LEU A 180 3.28 -11.59 -8.96
CA LEU A 180 1.97 -10.99 -9.11
C LEU A 180 0.99 -11.67 -8.14
N SER A 181 0.11 -10.87 -7.52
CA SER A 181 -0.97 -11.41 -6.71
C SER A 181 -1.91 -12.22 -7.58
N THR A 182 -2.23 -13.44 -7.15
CA THR A 182 -3.21 -14.31 -7.82
C THR A 182 -4.65 -13.99 -7.40
N SER A 183 -4.85 -13.00 -6.52
CA SER A 183 -6.18 -12.54 -6.11
C SER A 183 -6.87 -11.83 -7.27
N LYS A 184 -7.58 -12.60 -8.09
CA LYS A 184 -8.50 -12.08 -9.11
C LYS A 184 -9.57 -11.23 -8.44
N SER A 185 -9.66 -9.98 -8.88
CA SER A 185 -10.81 -9.10 -8.72
C SER A 185 -11.22 -8.81 -7.28
N LEU A 186 -10.93 -7.59 -6.81
CA LEU A 186 -11.75 -6.94 -5.79
C LEU A 186 -13.14 -6.68 -6.40
N THR A 187 -13.90 -7.73 -6.70
CA THR A 187 -15.24 -7.63 -7.25
C THR A 187 -16.15 -7.12 -6.16
N ARG A 188 -16.47 -5.83 -6.30
CA ARG A 188 -17.56 -5.10 -5.67
C ARG A 188 -18.64 -6.00 -5.06
N THR A 189 -18.64 -6.14 -3.74
CA THR A 189 -19.85 -6.46 -2.99
C THR A 189 -19.90 -5.75 -1.64
N VAL A 190 -20.92 -4.92 -1.50
CA VAL A 190 -21.53 -4.32 -0.30
C VAL A 190 -20.84 -3.10 0.34
N SER A 191 -21.50 -1.96 0.12
CA SER A 191 -21.71 -0.84 1.04
C SER A 191 -21.26 -1.08 2.49
N ASN A 192 -20.13 -0.49 2.86
CA ASN A 192 -19.99 0.14 4.17
C ASN A 192 -19.60 1.60 3.93
N TYR A 193 -20.64 2.40 3.66
CA TYR A 193 -20.59 3.86 3.71
C TYR A 193 -20.44 4.32 5.17
N ILE A 194 -19.39 3.88 5.85
CA ILE A 194 -18.95 4.33 7.18
C ILE A 194 -17.43 4.16 7.23
N LEU A 195 -16.69 4.87 6.37
CA LEU A 195 -15.22 4.91 6.48
C LEU A 195 -14.66 6.32 6.72
N TRP A 196 -15.51 7.37 6.67
CA TRP A 196 -15.06 8.76 6.64
C TRP A 196 -15.86 9.73 7.51
N LYS A 197 -16.62 9.25 8.51
CA LYS A 197 -17.25 10.16 9.48
C LYS A 197 -16.28 10.66 10.57
N GLU A 198 -15.05 10.16 10.61
CA GLU A 198 -14.11 10.45 11.70
C GLU A 198 -12.71 10.91 11.26
N ILE A 199 -12.51 11.27 9.98
CA ILE A 199 -11.40 12.15 9.53
C ILE A 199 -11.92 13.58 9.39
#